data_AF-A0A2Z4PNC4-F1
#
_entry.id   AF-A0A2Z4PNC4-F1
#
_cell.length_a   1.000
_cell.length_b   1.000
_cell.length_c   1.000
_cell.angle_alpha   90.00
_cell.angle_beta   90.00
_cell.angle_gamma   90.00
#
_symmetry.space_group_name_H-M   'P 1'
#
loop_
_entity.id
_entity.type
_entity.pdbx_description
1 polymer ?
#
loop_
_entity_poly.entity_id
_entity_poly.type
_entity_poly.pdbx_seq_one_letter_code
_entity_poly.pdbx_strand_id
1 'polypeptide(L)'
;MKNVFYFFIFSFLSFKVNSEGIRDYKYYQMDYSERYAVYVKKSDPCINVEALNKGTVKRFCEMGDSELNLEKDALSIYVSRPIIIGPFLNFIVAAPWNEQKCRIDLDKNTVTCEPTGK
;
A
#
# COMPACT_ATOMS: atom_id res chain seq x y z
N MET A 1 62.90 -20.14 -8.01
CA MET A 1 61.75 -20.29 -7.09
C MET A 1 60.63 -19.42 -7.64
N LYS A 2 59.52 -20.04 -8.06
CA LYS A 2 58.40 -19.40 -8.78
C LYS A 2 57.50 -18.66 -7.79
N ASN A 3 57.36 -17.36 -7.96
CA ASN A 3 56.41 -16.52 -7.21
C ASN A 3 54.98 -16.90 -7.58
N VAL A 4 54.21 -17.36 -6.59
CA VAL A 4 52.77 -17.65 -6.74
C VAL A 4 52.01 -16.35 -6.52
N PHE A 5 51.51 -15.77 -7.61
CA PHE A 5 50.70 -14.56 -7.59
C PHE A 5 49.23 -14.96 -7.37
N TYR A 6 48.76 -14.92 -6.12
CA TYR A 6 47.34 -15.13 -5.79
C TYR A 6 46.56 -13.86 -6.17
N PHE A 7 45.92 -13.89 -7.33
CA PHE A 7 45.00 -12.83 -7.76
C PHE A 7 43.65 -13.04 -7.06
N PHE A 8 43.48 -12.42 -5.89
CA PHE A 8 42.23 -12.44 -5.14
C PHE A 8 41.23 -11.50 -5.85
N ILE A 9 40.36 -12.04 -6.70
CA ILE A 9 39.27 -11.28 -7.33
C ILE A 9 38.23 -10.99 -6.25
N PHE A 10 38.39 -9.86 -5.57
CA PHE A 10 37.40 -9.30 -4.65
C PHE A 10 36.26 -8.74 -5.51
N SER A 11 35.29 -9.61 -5.83
CA SER A 11 34.09 -9.23 -6.57
C SER A 11 33.25 -8.33 -5.67
N PHE A 12 33.36 -7.01 -5.86
CA PHE A 12 32.52 -6.00 -5.21
C PHE A 12 31.07 -6.18 -5.67
N LEU A 13 30.32 -7.04 -4.99
CA LEU A 13 28.86 -7.04 -5.06
C LEU A 13 28.38 -5.73 -4.44
N SER A 14 28.12 -4.73 -5.28
CA SER A 14 27.43 -3.51 -4.86
C SER A 14 25.99 -3.87 -4.51
N PHE A 15 25.71 -4.04 -3.23
CA PHE A 15 24.35 -4.10 -2.72
C PHE A 15 23.68 -2.75 -2.98
N LYS A 16 22.76 -2.70 -3.94
CA LYS A 16 21.86 -1.55 -4.08
C LYS A 16 20.82 -1.63 -2.97
N VAL A 17 21.03 -0.89 -1.89
CA VAL A 17 19.99 -0.64 -0.90
C VAL A 17 19.08 0.45 -1.48
N ASN A 18 17.90 0.09 -1.96
CA ASN A 18 16.85 1.06 -2.23
C ASN A 18 16.18 1.42 -0.90
N SER A 19 16.44 2.63 -0.39
CA SER A 19 15.64 3.15 0.71
C SER A 19 14.29 3.61 0.15
N GLU A 20 13.19 2.99 0.59
CA GLU A 20 11.85 3.53 0.29
C GLU A 20 11.72 4.89 0.96
N GLY A 21 11.60 5.94 0.16
CA GLY A 21 11.45 7.31 0.62
C GLY A 21 9.99 7.74 0.60
N ILE A 22 9.66 8.84 1.30
CA ILE A 22 8.30 9.42 1.28
C ILE A 22 7.79 9.72 -0.15
N ARG A 23 8.71 9.92 -1.11
CA ARG A 23 8.40 10.19 -2.52
C ARG A 23 7.83 8.98 -3.25
N ASP A 24 7.95 7.79 -2.71
CA ASP A 24 7.43 6.55 -3.32
C ASP A 24 5.94 6.33 -2.99
N TYR A 25 5.39 7.14 -2.09
CA TYR A 25 4.03 7.06 -1.62
C TYR A 25 3.15 8.12 -2.30
N LYS A 26 1.96 7.70 -2.74
CA LYS A 26 0.85 8.62 -3.06
C LYS A 26 0.13 9.05 -1.79
N TYR A 27 0.08 8.14 -0.82
CA TYR A 27 -0.55 8.35 0.47
C TYR A 27 0.16 7.54 1.55
N TYR A 28 0.27 8.11 2.74
CA TYR A 28 0.75 7.45 3.94
C TYR A 28 0.07 8.09 5.16
N GLN A 29 -0.47 7.28 6.05
CA GLN A 29 -0.96 7.70 7.36
C GLN A 29 -0.70 6.60 8.38
N MET A 30 -0.36 7.01 9.60
CA MET A 30 -0.29 6.14 10.76
C MET A 30 -1.39 6.55 11.74
N ASP A 31 -1.97 5.58 12.44
CA ASP A 31 -2.92 5.87 13.52
C ASP A 31 -2.18 6.43 14.75
N TYR A 32 -2.88 7.18 15.61
CA TYR A 32 -2.27 7.80 16.80
C TYR A 32 -1.68 6.77 17.78
N SER A 33 -2.24 5.56 17.82
CA SER A 33 -1.73 4.48 18.67
C SER A 33 -0.60 3.66 18.06
N GLU A 34 -0.13 4.03 16.85
CA GLU A 34 0.94 3.33 16.11
C GLU A 34 0.69 1.82 15.98
N ARG A 35 -0.57 1.41 15.91
CA ARG A 35 -0.98 0.02 15.68
C ARG A 35 -1.02 -0.29 14.19
N TYR A 36 -1.33 0.72 13.37
CA TYR A 36 -1.59 0.59 11.96
C TYR A 36 -0.92 1.70 11.16
N ALA A 37 -0.19 1.31 10.11
CA ALA A 37 0.17 2.20 9.01
C ALA A 37 -0.66 1.84 7.78
N VAL A 38 -1.20 2.85 7.09
CA VAL A 38 -1.94 2.70 5.85
C VAL A 38 -1.26 3.52 4.79
N TYR A 39 -1.02 2.92 3.63
CA TYR A 39 -0.34 3.60 2.54
C TYR A 39 -0.76 3.11 1.16
N VAL A 40 -0.56 3.97 0.16
CA VAL A 40 -0.69 3.65 -1.27
C VAL A 40 0.60 4.07 -1.95
N LYS A 41 1.26 3.14 -2.64
CA LYS A 41 2.52 3.41 -3.33
C LYS A 41 2.26 3.98 -4.73
N LYS A 42 3.26 4.60 -5.33
CA LYS A 42 3.17 5.03 -6.74
C LYS A 42 3.19 3.85 -7.70
N SER A 43 3.94 2.81 -7.35
CA SER A 43 4.08 1.56 -8.11
C SER A 43 2.95 0.55 -7.88
N ASP A 44 2.21 0.68 -6.77
CA ASP A 44 1.10 -0.20 -6.41
C ASP A 44 -0.13 0.64 -6.06
N PRO A 45 -1.19 0.62 -6.90
CA PRO A 45 -2.40 1.42 -6.68
C PRO A 45 -3.28 0.90 -5.54
N CYS A 46 -3.00 -0.29 -4.99
CA CYS A 46 -3.77 -0.86 -3.90
C CYS A 46 -3.48 -0.22 -2.55
N ILE A 47 -4.46 -0.31 -1.65
CA ILE A 47 -4.30 0.15 -0.26
C ILE A 47 -3.57 -0.94 0.51
N ASN A 48 -2.43 -0.58 1.09
CA ASN A 48 -1.66 -1.45 1.96
C ASN A 48 -1.93 -1.04 3.42
N VAL A 49 -2.27 -2.02 4.25
CA VAL A 49 -2.49 -1.87 5.69
C VAL A 49 -1.46 -2.72 6.41
N GLU A 50 -0.57 -2.08 7.13
CA GLU A 50 0.45 -2.72 7.94
C GLU A 50 0.04 -2.70 9.40
N ALA A 51 -0.13 -3.88 10.00
CA ALA A 51 -0.28 -4.02 11.43
C ALA A 51 1.12 -4.02 12.08
N LEU A 52 1.55 -2.86 12.56
CA LEU A 52 2.91 -2.59 13.02
C LEU A 52 3.36 -3.56 14.13
N ASN A 53 2.47 -3.87 15.07
CA ASN A 53 2.73 -4.81 16.17
C ASN A 53 2.94 -6.26 15.70
N LYS A 54 2.48 -6.62 14.50
CA LYS A 54 2.55 -7.98 13.96
C LYS A 54 3.53 -8.09 12.79
N GLY A 55 4.01 -6.97 12.24
CA GLY A 55 4.83 -6.94 11.04
C GLY A 55 4.12 -7.51 9.80
N THR A 56 2.79 -7.52 9.78
CA THR A 56 2.00 -8.07 8.68
C THR A 56 1.42 -6.96 7.83
N VAL A 57 1.59 -7.06 6.51
CA VAL A 57 0.98 -6.17 5.54
C VAL A 57 -0.15 -6.89 4.82
N LYS A 58 -1.33 -6.28 4.80
CA LYS A 58 -2.45 -6.72 3.96
C LYS A 58 -2.70 -5.72 2.85
N ARG A 59 -2.81 -6.24 1.63
CA ARG A 59 -3.08 -5.48 0.41
C ARG A 59 -4.55 -5.58 0.04
N PHE A 60 -5.21 -4.45 -0.19
CA PHE A 60 -6.62 -4.33 -0.57
C PHE A 60 -6.73 -3.71 -1.96
N CYS A 61 -7.11 -4.54 -2.94
CA CYS A 61 -7.32 -4.11 -4.33
C CYS A 61 -8.79 -4.18 -4.74
N GLU A 62 -9.53 -5.14 -4.20
CA GLU A 62 -10.96 -5.34 -4.49
C GLU A 62 -11.80 -4.55 -3.51
N MET A 63 -12.70 -3.71 -4.02
CA MET A 63 -13.51 -2.80 -3.21
C MET A 63 -14.84 -3.44 -2.81
N GLY A 64 -14.75 -4.61 -2.18
CA GLY A 64 -15.90 -5.41 -1.77
C GLY A 64 -16.83 -5.72 -2.94
N ASP A 65 -18.14 -5.58 -2.72
CA ASP A 65 -19.18 -5.91 -3.70
C ASP A 65 -19.38 -4.84 -4.80
N SER A 66 -18.52 -3.81 -4.85
CA SER A 66 -18.66 -2.72 -5.83
C SER A 66 -18.10 -3.04 -7.23
N GLU A 67 -17.53 -4.24 -7.41
CA GLU A 67 -16.82 -4.70 -8.62
C GLU A 67 -15.59 -3.86 -9.02
N LEU A 68 -15.28 -2.78 -8.30
CA LEU A 68 -14.12 -1.93 -8.56
C LEU A 68 -12.83 -2.61 -8.08
N ASN A 69 -11.79 -2.57 -8.92
CA ASN A 69 -10.50 -3.17 -8.61
C ASN A 69 -9.33 -2.19 -8.86
N LEU A 70 -8.66 -1.75 -7.78
CA LEU A 70 -7.58 -0.74 -7.82
C LEU A 70 -6.39 -1.13 -8.70
N GLU A 71 -6.15 -2.44 -8.84
CA GLU A 71 -5.06 -2.96 -9.65
C GLU A 71 -5.44 -3.08 -11.13
N LYS A 72 -6.61 -3.65 -11.43
CA LYS A 72 -7.08 -3.84 -12.80
C LYS A 72 -7.46 -2.52 -13.48
N ASP A 73 -8.04 -1.60 -12.71
CA ASP A 73 -8.59 -0.35 -13.23
C ASP A 73 -7.71 0.87 -12.88
N ALA A 74 -6.42 0.64 -12.58
CA ALA A 74 -5.50 1.63 -12.00
C ALA A 74 -5.36 2.96 -12.77
N LEU A 75 -5.68 2.97 -14.07
CA LEU A 75 -5.64 4.17 -14.91
C LEU A 75 -6.92 5.00 -14.83
N SER A 76 -8.04 4.38 -14.43
CA SER A 76 -9.36 4.97 -14.42
C SER A 76 -9.92 5.16 -13.01
N ILE A 77 -9.36 4.50 -11.99
CA ILE A 77 -9.87 4.61 -10.62
C ILE A 77 -8.81 5.10 -9.65
N TYR A 78 -9.25 5.82 -8.62
CA TYR A 78 -8.37 6.36 -7.61
C TYR A 78 -9.00 6.35 -6.23
N VAL A 79 -8.15 6.18 -5.23
CA VAL A 79 -8.49 6.36 -3.81
C VAL A 79 -8.36 7.84 -3.47
N SER A 80 -9.36 8.39 -2.79
CA SER A 80 -9.32 9.78 -2.30
C SER A 80 -9.82 9.89 -0.86
N ARG A 81 -9.37 10.94 -0.19
CA ARG A 81 -9.73 11.29 1.20
C ARG A 81 -9.60 10.12 2.21
N PRO A 82 -8.52 9.32 2.17
CA PRO A 82 -8.29 8.32 3.19
C PRO A 82 -8.11 8.98 4.56
N ILE A 83 -8.82 8.47 5.57
CA ILE A 83 -8.73 8.94 6.95
C ILE A 83 -8.92 7.77 7.92
N ILE A 84 -7.97 7.61 8.83
CA ILE A 84 -8.07 6.67 9.94
C ILE A 84 -8.88 7.30 11.08
N ILE A 85 -9.94 6.61 11.53
CA ILE A 85 -10.78 6.96 12.68
C ILE A 85 -10.96 5.70 13.53
N GLY A 86 -10.28 5.64 14.67
CA GLY A 86 -10.27 4.44 15.51
C GLY A 86 -9.68 3.23 14.74
N PRO A 87 -10.33 2.05 14.73
CA PRO A 87 -9.85 0.89 13.99
C PRO A 87 -10.32 0.89 12.51
N PHE A 88 -10.75 2.03 11.98
CA PHE A 88 -11.34 2.11 10.63
C PHE A 88 -10.56 3.06 9.74
N LEU A 89 -10.30 2.64 8.51
CA LEU A 89 -9.89 3.52 7.43
C LEU A 89 -11.12 3.83 6.57
N ASN A 90 -11.53 5.09 6.51
CA ASN A 90 -12.60 5.57 5.64
C ASN A 90 -11.98 6.26 4.42
N PHE A 91 -12.53 6.02 3.23
CA PHE A 91 -12.04 6.59 1.99
C PHE A 91 -13.13 6.59 0.91
N ILE A 92 -12.88 7.31 -0.18
CA ILE A 92 -13.70 7.26 -1.39
C ILE A 92 -12.89 6.57 -2.49
N VAL A 93 -13.53 5.67 -3.22
CA VAL A 93 -13.03 5.16 -4.50
C VAL A 93 -13.90 5.71 -5.59
N ALA A 94 -13.28 6.38 -6.56
CA ALA A 94 -13.98 6.99 -7.67
C ALA A 94 -13.48 6.41 -8.99
N ALA A 95 -14.43 6.03 -9.83
CA ALA A 95 -14.30 5.68 -11.24
C ALA A 95 -15.22 6.59 -12.06
N PRO A 96 -14.97 6.79 -13.37
CA PRO A 96 -15.86 7.56 -14.24
C PRO A 96 -17.32 7.07 -14.27
N TRP A 97 -17.55 5.79 -13.92
CA TRP A 97 -18.84 5.13 -13.97
C TRP A 97 -19.42 4.81 -12.58
N ASN A 98 -18.68 5.03 -11.48
CA ASN A 98 -19.13 4.65 -10.14
C ASN A 98 -18.28 5.35 -9.06
N GLU A 99 -18.93 6.01 -8.09
CA GLU A 99 -18.29 6.49 -6.87
C GLU A 99 -18.80 5.72 -5.64
N GLN A 100 -17.85 5.25 -4.83
CA GLN A 100 -18.11 4.42 -3.66
C GLN A 100 -17.47 5.03 -2.41
N LYS A 101 -18.23 5.04 -1.31
CA LYS A 101 -17.69 5.29 0.02
C LYS A 101 -17.30 3.96 0.65
N CYS A 102 -16.02 3.80 0.93
CA CYS A 102 -15.47 2.57 1.43
C CYS A 102 -14.94 2.72 2.85
N ARG A 103 -14.97 1.60 3.58
CA ARG A 103 -14.38 1.45 4.90
C ARG A 103 -13.62 0.15 4.97
N ILE A 104 -12.37 0.21 5.42
CA ILE A 104 -11.62 -0.96 5.86
C ILE A 104 -11.67 -1.02 7.39
N ASP A 105 -12.11 -2.17 7.92
CA ASP A 105 -11.94 -2.55 9.32
C ASP A 105 -10.53 -3.11 9.50
N LEU A 106 -9.66 -2.36 10.17
CA LEU A 106 -8.23 -2.68 10.30
C LEU A 106 -8.00 -3.88 11.23
N ASP A 107 -8.89 -4.10 12.21
CA ASP A 107 -8.82 -5.24 13.13
C ASP A 107 -9.29 -6.53 12.44
N LYS A 108 -10.40 -6.46 11.68
CA LYS A 108 -11.01 -7.61 10.99
C LYS A 108 -10.47 -7.87 9.60
N ASN A 109 -9.73 -6.92 9.04
CA ASN A 109 -9.19 -6.98 7.69
C ASN A 109 -10.25 -7.15 6.59
N THR A 110 -11.40 -6.48 6.75
CA THR A 110 -12.53 -6.53 5.80
C THR A 110 -12.78 -5.16 5.20
N VAL A 111 -13.13 -5.12 3.92
CA VAL A 111 -13.54 -3.90 3.22
C VAL A 111 -15.04 -3.95 2.94
N THR A 112 -15.73 -2.84 3.17
CA THR A 112 -17.13 -2.65 2.81
C THR A 112 -17.26 -1.34 2.05
N CYS A 113 -18.02 -1.33 0.96
CA CYS A 113 -18.23 -0.15 0.13
C CYS A 113 -19.73 0.03 -0.13
N GLU A 114 -20.15 1.28 -0.17
CA GLU A 114 -21.52 1.67 -0.47
C GLU A 114 -21.53 2.76 -1.55
N PRO A 115 -22.46 2.71 -2.52
CA PRO A 115 -22.58 3.74 -3.54
C PRO A 115 -22.85 5.11 -2.92
N THR A 116 -22.21 6.16 -3.43
CA THR A 116 -22.51 7.54 -3.00
C THR A 116 -23.71 8.14 -3.74
N GLY A 117 -24.20 7.47 -4.78
CA GLY A 117 -25.26 7.96 -5.67
C GLY A 117 -24.76 8.95 -6.72
N LYS A 118 -23.43 9.04 -6.92
CA LYS A 118 -22.77 9.86 -7.94
C LYS A 118 -22.08 9.02 -8.99
#